data_AF-A0A495SL77-F1
#
_entry.id   AF-A0A495SL77-F1
#
_cell.length_a   1.000
_cell.length_b   1.000
_cell.length_c   1.000
_cell.angle_alpha   90.00
_cell.angle_beta   90.00
_cell.angle_gamma   90.00
#
_symmetry.space_group_name_H-M   'P 1'
#
loop_
_entity.id
_entity.type
_entity.pdbx_description
1 polymer ?
#
loop_
_entity_poly.entity_id
_entity_poly.type
_entity_poly.pdbx_seq_one_letter_code
_entity_poly.pdbx_strand_id
1 'polypeptide(L)' 'MKKFNVLRAFSRAKVFPKNQKYLGKIFIKSIKESDNADAANEILLAAYMLKLPNYFEIEDEFHKKFPIKFSKT' A
#
# COMPACT_ATOMS: atom_id res chain seq x y z
N MET A 1 -4.06 -18.34 28.82
CA MET A 1 -4.16 -17.82 27.43
C MET A 1 -3.01 -16.86 27.16
N LYS A 2 -2.12 -17.14 26.20
CA LYS A 2 -1.08 -16.18 25.77
C LYS A 2 -1.76 -15.05 24.98
N LYS A 3 -1.68 -13.81 25.48
CA LYS A 3 -2.15 -12.61 24.77
C LYS A 3 -1.41 -12.52 23.42
N PHE A 4 -2.15 -12.61 22.32
CA PHE A 4 -1.61 -12.45 20.98
C PHE A 4 -1.24 -10.98 20.79
N ASN A 5 0.07 -10.68 20.80
CA ASN A 5 0.54 -9.30 20.71
C ASN A 5 0.58 -8.89 19.23
N VAL A 6 -0.52 -8.31 18.76
CA VAL A 6 -0.75 -7.89 17.37
C VAL A 6 0.40 -7.00 16.86
N LEU A 7 0.91 -6.09 17.70
CA LEU A 7 2.05 -5.22 17.36
C LEU A 7 3.33 -6.01 17.04
N ARG A 8 3.54 -7.15 17.71
CA ARG A 8 4.70 -8.03 17.49
C ARG A 8 4.55 -8.87 16.23
N ALA A 9 3.32 -9.24 15.86
CA ALA A 9 3.02 -9.93 14.61
C ALA A 9 3.27 -9.01 13.39
N PHE A 10 2.79 -7.75 13.44
CA PHE A 10 3.07 -6.75 12.40
C PHE A 10 4.56 -6.38 12.31
N SER A 11 5.27 -6.27 13.44
CA SER A 11 6.72 -6.04 13.45
C SER A 11 7.51 -7.17 12.78
N ARG A 12 7.03 -8.42 12.85
CA ARG A 12 7.64 -9.57 12.15
C ARG A 12 7.20 -9.66 10.69
N ALA A 13 6.02 -9.14 10.37
CA ALA A 13 5.54 -8.89 9.02
C ALA A 13 6.16 -7.64 8.37
N LYS A 14 7.17 -7.00 8.99
CA LYS A 14 8.25 -6.36 8.22
C LYS A 14 8.99 -7.46 7.45
N VAL A 15 8.31 -8.04 6.49
CA VAL A 15 8.78 -9.06 5.57
C VAL A 15 9.91 -8.39 4.78
N PHE A 16 11.13 -8.63 5.23
CA PHE A 16 12.39 -8.29 4.56
C PHE A 16 12.62 -6.81 4.22
N PRO A 17 13.24 -6.00 5.11
CA PRO A 17 13.71 -4.66 4.75
C PRO A 17 14.58 -4.63 3.48
N LYS A 18 15.28 -5.73 3.17
CA LYS A 18 16.08 -5.89 1.95
C LYS A 18 15.27 -5.78 0.65
N ASN A 19 13.97 -6.07 0.68
CA ASN A 19 13.16 -6.19 -0.55
C ASN A 19 12.10 -5.09 -0.69
N GLN A 20 12.05 -4.09 0.21
CA GLN A 20 11.04 -3.03 0.16
C GLN A 20 11.06 -2.25 -1.16
N LYS A 21 12.24 -2.04 -1.76
CA LYS A 21 12.37 -1.40 -3.08
C LYS A 21 11.74 -2.23 -4.20
N TYR A 22 11.84 -3.56 -4.12
CA TYR A 22 11.23 -4.45 -5.09
C TYR A 22 9.72 -4.53 -4.90
N LEU A 23 9.25 -4.62 -3.65
CA LEU A 23 7.83 -4.62 -3.32
C LEU A 23 7.15 -3.32 -3.76
N GLY A 24 7.81 -2.17 -3.57
CA GLY A 24 7.33 -0.88 -4.07
C GLY A 24 7.12 -0.86 -5.58
N LYS A 25 8.00 -1.49 -6.37
CA LYS A 25 7.82 -1.62 -7.82
C LYS A 25 6.64 -2.51 -8.19
N ILE A 26 6.43 -3.60 -7.45
CA ILE A 26 5.25 -4.47 -7.64
C ILE A 26 3.99 -3.67 -7.40
N PHE A 27 3.90 -2.93 -6.29
CA PHE A 27 2.70 -2.16 -5.95
C PHE A 27 2.36 -1.12 -7.01
N ILE A 28 3.35 -0.39 -7.53
CA ILE A 28 3.13 0.54 -8.66
C ILE A 28 2.55 -0.20 -9.87
N LYS A 29 3.15 -1.33 -10.26
CA LYS A 29 2.68 -2.11 -11.41
C LYS A 29 1.26 -2.62 -11.17
N SER A 30 0.96 -3.11 -9.97
CA SER A 30 -0.37 -3.57 -9.58
C SER A 30 -1.41 -2.47 -9.64
N ILE A 31 -1.12 -1.24 -9.18
CA ILE A 31 -2.04 -0.10 -9.34
C ILE A 31 -2.27 0.23 -10.82
N LYS A 32 -1.20 0.26 -11.62
CA LYS A 32 -1.27 0.50 -13.08
C LYS A 32 -2.14 -0.51 -13.81
N GLU A 33 -2.16 -1.76 -13.37
CA GLU A 33 -2.95 -2.83 -13.99
C GLU A 33 -4.35 -3.00 -13.36
N SER A 34 -4.55 -2.58 -12.11
CA SER A 34 -5.80 -2.77 -11.37
C SER A 34 -6.93 -1.89 -11.89
N ASP A 35 -8.04 -2.47 -12.31
CA ASP A 35 -9.29 -1.80 -12.70
C ASP A 35 -10.23 -1.53 -11.52
N ASN A 36 -9.99 -2.18 -10.38
CA ASN A 36 -10.80 -2.07 -9.18
C ASN A 36 -10.19 -1.09 -8.17
N ALA A 37 -10.91 0.01 -7.90
CA ALA A 37 -10.48 1.05 -6.98
C ALA A 37 -10.30 0.56 -5.54
N ASP A 38 -11.14 -0.36 -5.07
CA ASP A 38 -11.07 -0.90 -3.70
C ASP A 38 -9.80 -1.75 -3.53
N ALA A 39 -9.48 -2.59 -4.50
CA ALA A 39 -8.25 -3.37 -4.50
C ALA A 39 -7.00 -2.48 -4.54
N ALA A 40 -7.03 -1.42 -5.35
CA ALA A 40 -5.95 -0.43 -5.40
C ALA A 40 -5.82 0.35 -4.08
N ASN A 41 -6.91 0.61 -3.37
CA ASN A 41 -6.92 1.23 -2.04
C ASN A 41 -6.26 0.33 -0.99
N GLU A 42 -6.53 -0.98 -1.01
CA GLU A 42 -5.88 -1.95 -0.12
C GLU A 42 -4.36 -2.00 -0.37
N ILE A 43 -3.92 -1.89 -1.64
CA ILE A 43 -2.49 -1.79 -2.00
C ILE A 43 -1.88 -0.49 -1.45
N LEU A 44 -2.58 0.63 -1.57
CA LEU A 44 -2.13 1.92 -1.03
C LEU A 44 -1.99 1.87 0.51
N LEU A 45 -2.98 1.29 1.19
CA LEU A 45 -2.94 1.08 2.64
C LEU A 45 -1.77 0.18 3.03
N ALA A 46 -1.54 -0.92 2.31
CA ALA A 46 -0.41 -1.81 2.55
C ALA A 46 0.94 -1.08 2.38
N ALA A 47 1.06 -0.24 1.35
CA ALA A 47 2.26 0.57 1.10
C ALA A 47 2.56 1.51 2.29
N TYR A 48 1.52 2.16 2.82
CA TYR A 48 1.60 3.03 3.99
C TYR A 48 2.04 2.26 5.25
N MET A 49 1.36 1.16 5.56
CA MET A 49 1.65 0.35 6.76
C MET A 49 3.07 -0.23 6.75
N LEU A 50 3.57 -0.59 5.57
CA LEU A 50 4.93 -1.12 5.39
C LEU A 50 6.01 -0.03 5.37
N LYS A 51 5.60 1.25 5.36
CA LYS A 51 6.49 2.42 5.25
C LYS A 51 7.42 2.31 4.04
N LEU A 52 6.86 1.97 2.88
CA LEU A 52 7.66 1.81 1.67
C LEU A 52 8.34 3.13 1.29
N PRO A 53 9.61 3.12 0.87
CA PRO A 53 10.37 4.34 0.57
C PRO A 53 9.81 5.10 -0.65
N ASN A 54 9.04 4.43 -1.52
CA ASN A 54 8.38 5.02 -2.67
C ASN A 54 6.86 5.17 -2.48
N TYR A 55 6.39 5.26 -1.23
CA TYR A 55 4.95 5.41 -0.92
C TYR A 55 4.30 6.55 -1.72
N PHE A 56 4.92 7.74 -1.77
CA PHE A 56 4.36 8.88 -2.51
C PHE A 56 4.24 8.63 -4.02
N GLU A 57 5.14 7.83 -4.60
CA GLU A 57 5.03 7.44 -6.02
C GLU A 57 3.83 6.50 -6.25
N ILE A 58 3.57 5.60 -5.31
CA ILE A 58 2.42 4.69 -5.32
C ILE A 58 1.11 5.51 -5.18
N GLU A 59 1.09 6.47 -4.26
CA GLU A 59 -0.03 7.37 -4.01
C GLU A 59 -0.35 8.26 -5.22
N ASP A 60 0.66 8.83 -5.86
CA ASP A 60 0.50 9.62 -7.09
C ASP A 60 -0.09 8.77 -8.21
N GLU A 61 0.39 7.54 -8.39
CA GLU A 61 -0.15 6.63 -9.41
C GLU A 61 -1.60 6.23 -9.12
N PHE A 62 -1.94 6.01 -7.84
CA PHE A 62 -3.32 5.75 -7.41
C PHE A 62 -4.25 6.90 -7.78
N HIS A 63 -3.90 8.15 -7.40
CA HIS A 63 -4.76 9.31 -7.64
C HIS A 63 -4.84 9.69 -9.12
N LYS A 64 -3.81 9.41 -9.93
CA LYS A 64 -3.89 9.56 -11.39
C LYS A 64 -4.95 8.62 -11.99
N LYS A 65 -5.03 7.40 -11.48
CA LYS A 65 -5.93 6.37 -12.02
C LYS A 65 -7.36 6.49 -11.45
N PHE A 66 -7.47 6.79 -10.17
CA PHE A 66 -8.72 6.91 -9.43
C PHE A 66 -8.84 8.32 -8.86
N PRO A 67 -9.14 9.33 -9.70
CA PRO A 67 -9.20 10.72 -9.25
C PRO A 67 -10.34 10.92 -8.25
N ILE A 68 -10.03 11.66 -7.18
CA ILE A 68 -11.02 12.05 -6.17
C ILE A 68 -12.04 12.98 -6.83
N LYS A 69 -13.30 12.55 -6.87
CA LYS A 69 -14.41 13.40 -7.30
C LYS A 69 -15.00 14.08 -6.07
N PHE A 70 -14.70 15.36 -5.91
CA PHE A 70 -15.44 16.19 -4.97
C PHE A 70 -16.83 16.46 -5.56
N SER A 71 -17.87 15.87 -4.97
CA SER A 71 -19.23 16.31 -5.26
C SER A 71 -19.40 17.71 -4.68
N LYS A 72 -19.64 18.70 -5.54
CA LYS A 72 -20.13 20.02 -5.09
C LYS A 72 -21.45 19.76 -4.36
N THR A 73 -21.41 19.92 -3.04
CA THR A 73 -22.60 19.93 -2.19
C THR A 73 -23.14 21.35 -2.15
#